data_AF-A0A931UH10-F1
#
_entry.id   AF-A0A931UH10-F1
#
_cell.length_a   1.000
_cell.length_b   1.000
_cell.length_c   1.000
_cell.angle_alpha   90.00
_cell.angle_beta   90.00
_cell.angle_gamma   90.00
#
_symmetry.space_group_name_H-M   'P 1'
#
loop_
_entity.id
_entity.type
_entity.pdbx_description
1 polymer ?
#
loop_
_entity_poly.entity_id
_entity_poly.type
_entity_poly.pdbx_seq_one_letter_code
_entity_poly.pdbx_strand_id
1 'polypeptide(L)'
;MSIKPTNPSFTFAACRDLKRFIGRATATVAANEVALRHTAEYICKQTESDPWSVLAQEFGIRVNGIQTNEVRSVSAKLHIVSIYAGFDRFVKVLHREWFELSGSEWRKNDSDGPFDELIRNAPGGVMSFIREVDESIRIGIDHYRLVRNAVAHPSEDNEQASDAYYDKNVVKLRELGEMYKMTSAPHPRKHIDFHDAKLLAQISIDVTKQISSAFDPGDEALGACVPAKLRSRIDGGSSRRHNRISCFLRTKYGLSLERAEKIASAIEMAH
;
A
#
# COMPACT_ATOMS: atom_id res chain seq x y z
N MET A 1 -11.12 2.14 -19.76
CA MET A 1 -10.05 1.20 -20.21
C MET A 1 -9.97 0.05 -19.21
N SER A 2 -10.21 -1.18 -19.65
CA SER A 2 -10.08 -2.37 -18.79
C SER A 2 -8.62 -2.77 -18.75
N ILE A 3 -7.95 -2.50 -17.62
CA ILE A 3 -6.59 -2.99 -17.36
C ILE A 3 -6.71 -4.51 -17.26
N LYS A 4 -6.30 -5.24 -18.29
CA LYS A 4 -6.19 -6.70 -18.22
C LYS A 4 -5.29 -7.03 -17.02
N PRO A 5 -5.71 -7.92 -16.10
CA PRO A 5 -4.84 -8.34 -15.02
C PRO A 5 -3.79 -9.27 -15.61
N THR A 6 -2.67 -8.72 -16.07
CA THR A 6 -1.42 -9.47 -16.11
C THR A 6 -1.08 -9.71 -14.64
N ASN A 7 -1.27 -10.94 -14.16
CA ASN A 7 -0.63 -11.33 -12.91
C ASN A 7 0.85 -11.01 -13.09
N PRO A 8 1.44 -10.08 -12.31
CA PRO A 8 2.83 -9.73 -12.51
C PRO A 8 3.63 -11.00 -12.26
N SER A 9 4.42 -11.39 -13.25
CA SER A 9 5.20 -12.63 -13.22
C SER A 9 6.35 -12.55 -12.21
N PHE A 10 6.54 -11.38 -11.58
CA PHE A 10 7.49 -11.06 -10.53
C PHE A 10 6.81 -10.19 -9.47
N THR A 11 7.21 -10.32 -8.21
CA THR A 11 6.72 -9.48 -7.11
C THR A 11 7.75 -9.44 -5.98
N PHE A 12 8.02 -8.26 -5.43
CA PHE A 12 8.85 -8.13 -4.23
C PHE A 12 8.17 -8.71 -2.99
N ALA A 13 8.96 -9.14 -1.99
CA ALA A 13 8.40 -9.54 -0.71
C ALA A 13 7.73 -8.33 -0.02
N ALA A 14 8.35 -7.15 -0.11
CA ALA A 14 7.79 -5.86 0.30
C ALA A 14 6.36 -5.64 -0.23
N CYS A 15 6.11 -5.88 -1.52
CA CYS A 15 4.80 -5.71 -2.14
C CYS A 15 3.76 -6.68 -1.55
N ARG A 16 4.13 -7.95 -1.36
CA ARG A 16 3.24 -8.97 -0.76
C ARG A 16 2.92 -8.63 0.70
N ASP A 17 3.90 -8.16 1.45
CA ASP A 17 3.74 -7.81 2.85
C ASP A 17 2.91 -6.54 3.04
N LEU A 18 3.08 -5.52 2.17
CA LEU A 18 2.18 -4.37 2.14
C LEU A 18 0.75 -4.82 1.84
N LYS A 19 0.52 -5.66 0.82
CA LYS A 19 -0.83 -6.17 0.50
C LYS A 19 -1.48 -6.89 1.69
N ARG A 20 -0.72 -7.74 2.41
CA ARG A 20 -1.20 -8.41 3.63
C ARG A 20 -1.50 -7.42 4.75
N PHE A 21 -0.64 -6.43 4.94
CA PHE A 21 -0.85 -5.36 5.92
C PHE A 21 -2.12 -4.57 5.60
N ILE A 22 -2.28 -4.11 4.36
CA ILE A 22 -3.47 -3.40 3.91
C ILE A 22 -4.72 -4.25 4.12
N GLY A 23 -4.70 -5.54 3.76
CA GLY A 23 -5.83 -6.44 3.98
C GLY A 23 -6.24 -6.56 5.46
N ARG A 24 -5.28 -6.60 6.38
CA ARG A 24 -5.57 -6.57 7.83
C ARG A 24 -6.09 -5.20 8.26
N ALA A 25 -5.45 -4.12 7.82
CA ALA A 25 -5.82 -2.76 8.18
C ALA A 25 -7.25 -2.45 7.73
N THR A 26 -7.62 -2.78 6.48
CA THR A 26 -8.98 -2.57 5.95
C THR A 26 -10.02 -3.44 6.64
N ALA A 27 -9.69 -4.68 7.00
CA ALA A 27 -10.57 -5.52 7.81
C ALA A 27 -10.83 -4.90 9.19
N THR A 28 -9.80 -4.36 9.86
CA THR A 28 -9.96 -3.63 11.12
C THR A 28 -10.79 -2.35 10.95
N VAL A 29 -10.54 -1.56 9.89
CA VAL A 29 -11.34 -0.35 9.60
C VAL A 29 -12.81 -0.73 9.39
N ALA A 30 -13.09 -1.79 8.63
CA ALA A 30 -14.44 -2.24 8.36
C ALA A 30 -15.14 -2.75 9.64
N ALA A 31 -14.45 -3.52 10.48
CA ALA A 31 -14.97 -3.97 11.76
C ALA A 31 -15.30 -2.78 12.68
N ASN A 32 -14.41 -1.79 12.75
CA ASN A 32 -14.65 -0.56 13.50
C ASN A 32 -15.87 0.19 12.96
N GLU A 33 -15.96 0.43 11.64
CA GLU A 33 -17.09 1.15 11.06
C GLU A 33 -18.43 0.41 11.28
N VAL A 34 -18.45 -0.93 11.20
CA VAL A 34 -19.64 -1.72 11.52
C VAL A 34 -20.04 -1.56 12.98
N ALA A 35 -19.08 -1.65 13.91
CA ALA A 35 -19.34 -1.43 15.33
C ALA A 35 -19.85 -0.01 15.60
N LEU A 36 -19.22 1.01 15.00
CA LEU A 36 -19.62 2.41 15.15
C LEU A 36 -21.05 2.66 14.63
N ARG A 37 -21.41 2.09 13.48
CA ARG A 37 -22.77 2.18 12.93
C ARG A 37 -23.78 1.44 13.80
N HIS A 38 -23.44 0.24 14.24
CA HIS A 38 -24.32 -0.56 15.11
C HIS A 38 -24.62 0.17 16.41
N THR A 39 -23.59 0.69 17.09
CA THR A 39 -23.76 1.49 18.33
C THR A 39 -24.60 2.74 18.08
N ALA A 40 -24.33 3.46 16.99
CA ALA A 40 -25.08 4.66 16.63
C ALA A 40 -26.57 4.37 16.34
N GLU A 41 -26.87 3.27 15.65
CA GLU A 41 -28.25 2.93 15.29
C GLU A 41 -29.01 2.31 16.45
N TYR A 42 -28.36 1.52 17.30
CA TYR A 42 -29.01 0.78 18.37
C TYR A 42 -29.19 1.62 19.63
N ILE A 43 -28.15 2.34 20.07
CA ILE A 43 -28.18 3.07 21.36
C ILE A 43 -28.84 4.44 21.20
N CYS A 44 -28.60 5.18 20.12
CA CYS A 44 -29.28 6.47 19.89
C CYS A 44 -30.80 6.33 19.75
N LYS A 45 -31.31 5.15 19.40
CA LYS A 45 -32.77 4.89 19.37
C LYS A 45 -33.36 4.62 20.75
N GLN A 46 -32.54 4.26 21.72
CA GLN A 46 -32.99 3.88 23.07
C GLN A 46 -32.77 4.98 24.10
N THR A 47 -31.89 5.96 23.84
CA THR A 47 -31.54 6.99 24.82
C THR A 47 -31.40 8.37 24.18
N GLU A 48 -31.89 9.43 24.83
CA GLU A 48 -31.54 10.82 24.50
C GLU A 48 -30.10 11.21 24.90
N SER A 49 -29.43 10.34 25.67
CA SER A 49 -28.06 10.53 26.16
C SER A 49 -26.97 10.11 25.16
N ASP A 50 -25.73 10.53 25.44
CA ASP A 50 -24.53 10.11 24.71
C ASP A 50 -24.43 8.56 24.64
N PRO A 51 -24.58 7.95 23.44
CA PRO A 51 -24.62 6.50 23.30
C PRO A 51 -23.32 5.83 23.74
N TRP A 52 -22.19 6.53 23.64
CA TRP A 52 -20.88 6.02 24.04
C TRP A 52 -20.75 5.94 25.55
N SER A 53 -21.29 6.92 26.28
CA SER A 53 -21.29 6.91 27.74
C SER A 53 -22.10 5.73 28.29
N VAL A 54 -23.26 5.44 27.68
CA VAL A 54 -24.12 4.31 28.08
C VAL A 54 -23.40 2.99 27.87
N LEU A 55 -22.86 2.77 26.67
CA LEU A 55 -22.12 1.54 26.36
C LEU A 55 -20.88 1.38 27.25
N ALA A 56 -20.11 2.45 27.44
CA ALA A 56 -18.88 2.42 28.24
C ALA A 56 -19.15 2.04 29.71
N GLN A 57 -20.30 2.45 30.27
CA GLN A 57 -20.70 2.11 31.62
C GLN A 57 -20.86 0.59 31.82
N GLU A 58 -21.36 -0.15 30.83
CA GLU A 58 -21.49 -1.62 30.89
C GLU A 58 -20.14 -2.32 31.08
N PHE A 59 -19.06 -1.70 30.61
CA PHE A 59 -17.69 -2.22 30.70
C PHE A 59 -16.87 -1.54 31.81
N GLY A 60 -17.47 -0.68 32.65
CA GLY A 60 -16.76 0.06 33.69
C GLY A 60 -15.76 1.09 33.14
N ILE A 61 -15.96 1.57 31.91
CA ILE A 61 -15.13 2.58 31.26
C ILE A 61 -15.82 3.93 31.36
N ARG A 62 -15.07 5.00 31.65
CA ARG A 62 -15.58 6.37 31.70
C ARG A 62 -15.39 7.06 30.36
N VAL A 63 -16.49 7.34 29.66
CA VAL A 63 -16.52 8.09 28.39
C VAL A 63 -17.66 9.11 28.46
N ASN A 64 -17.37 10.39 28.27
CA ASN A 64 -18.37 11.45 28.35
C ASN A 64 -18.18 12.46 27.21
N GLY A 65 -19.28 12.92 26.61
CA GLY A 65 -19.32 14.14 25.79
C GLY A 65 -18.74 13.96 24.39
N ILE A 66 -18.71 12.74 23.86
CA ILE A 66 -18.14 12.46 22.54
C ILE A 66 -19.27 12.21 21.55
N GLN A 67 -19.27 12.95 20.45
CA GLN A 67 -20.26 12.72 19.39
C GLN A 67 -19.84 11.54 18.51
N THR A 68 -20.80 10.68 18.14
CA THR A 68 -20.56 9.55 17.21
C THR A 68 -19.83 9.97 15.93
N ASN A 69 -20.18 11.12 15.36
CA ASN A 69 -19.53 11.62 14.14
C ASN A 69 -18.06 12.00 14.38
N GLU A 70 -17.73 12.49 15.58
CA GLU A 70 -16.36 12.77 15.97
C GLU A 70 -15.55 11.48 16.11
N VAL A 71 -16.08 10.46 16.78
CA VAL A 71 -15.44 9.13 16.87
C VAL A 71 -15.16 8.56 15.48
N ARG A 72 -16.15 8.63 14.58
CA ARG A 72 -16.01 8.16 13.19
C ARG A 72 -14.93 8.92 12.44
N SER A 73 -14.93 10.25 12.53
CA SER A 73 -13.91 11.08 11.88
C SER A 73 -12.50 10.79 12.41
N VAL A 74 -12.33 10.70 13.73
CA VAL A 74 -11.05 10.38 14.36
C VAL A 74 -10.58 8.99 13.96
N SER A 75 -11.47 7.99 13.99
CA SER A 75 -11.19 6.61 13.56
C SER A 75 -10.69 6.58 12.10
N ALA A 76 -11.40 7.23 11.18
CA ALA A 76 -11.00 7.31 9.78
C ALA A 76 -9.62 7.97 9.59
N LYS A 77 -9.37 9.09 10.28
CA LYS A 77 -8.08 9.80 10.25
C LYS A 77 -6.94 8.91 10.78
N LEU A 78 -7.14 8.19 11.89
CA LEU A 78 -6.15 7.26 12.42
C LEU A 78 -5.87 6.09 11.45
N HIS A 79 -6.88 5.65 10.71
CA HIS A 79 -6.70 4.65 9.67
C HIS A 79 -5.89 5.16 8.47
N ILE A 80 -6.09 6.42 8.05
CA ILE A 80 -5.23 7.07 7.04
C ILE A 80 -3.77 7.08 7.52
N VAL A 81 -3.52 7.51 8.76
CA VAL A 81 -2.17 7.52 9.35
C VAL A 81 -1.56 6.12 9.33
N SER A 82 -2.31 5.10 9.77
CA SER A 82 -1.84 3.71 9.82
C SER A 82 -1.52 3.14 8.43
N ILE A 83 -2.40 3.36 7.45
CA ILE A 83 -2.19 2.86 6.08
C ILE A 83 -0.96 3.53 5.47
N TYR A 84 -0.84 4.85 5.62
CA TYR A 84 0.30 5.60 5.07
C TYR A 84 1.62 5.21 5.75
N ALA A 85 1.64 5.00 7.06
CA ALA A 85 2.83 4.49 7.75
C ALA A 85 3.25 3.09 7.25
N GLY A 86 2.28 2.25 6.89
CA GLY A 86 2.53 0.99 6.21
C GLY A 86 3.18 1.18 4.84
N PHE A 87 2.73 2.18 4.07
CA PHE A 87 3.32 2.57 2.79
C PHE A 87 4.76 3.09 2.95
N ASP A 88 5.04 3.95 3.93
CA ASP A 88 6.40 4.44 4.25
C ASP A 88 7.36 3.28 4.54
N ARG A 89 6.90 2.33 5.37
CA ARG A 89 7.68 1.13 5.70
C ARG A 89 7.91 0.28 4.45
N PHE A 90 6.90 0.14 3.60
CA PHE A 90 7.02 -0.58 2.34
C PHE A 90 8.12 0.00 1.45
N VAL A 91 8.15 1.32 1.23
CA VAL A 91 9.17 1.98 0.40
C VAL A 91 10.58 1.72 0.95
N LYS A 92 10.77 1.83 2.27
CA LYS A 92 12.07 1.53 2.91
C LYS A 92 12.52 0.08 2.72
N VAL A 93 11.59 -0.89 2.83
CA VAL A 93 11.91 -2.30 2.63
C VAL A 93 12.18 -2.60 1.16
N LEU A 94 11.39 -2.01 0.25
CA LEU A 94 11.57 -2.13 -1.18
C LEU A 94 12.93 -1.60 -1.62
N HIS A 95 13.38 -0.46 -1.09
CA HIS A 95 14.72 0.08 -1.35
C HIS A 95 15.82 -0.95 -1.05
N ARG A 96 15.76 -1.60 0.13
CA ARG A 96 16.70 -2.65 0.49
C ARG A 96 16.62 -3.86 -0.46
N GLU A 97 15.41 -4.32 -0.77
CA GLU A 97 15.22 -5.46 -1.70
C GLU A 97 15.72 -5.13 -3.11
N TRP A 98 15.54 -3.89 -3.56
CA TRP A 98 16.07 -3.42 -4.84
C TRP A 98 17.59 -3.35 -4.85
N PHE A 99 18.20 -2.85 -3.77
CA PHE A 99 19.66 -2.83 -3.64
C PHE A 99 20.25 -4.24 -3.66
N GLU A 100 19.64 -5.19 -2.94
CA GLU A 100 20.03 -6.62 -2.98
C GLU A 100 19.97 -7.21 -4.40
N LEU A 101 19.02 -6.75 -5.21
CA LEU A 101 18.74 -7.28 -6.55
C LEU A 101 19.60 -6.63 -7.64
N SER A 102 19.78 -5.32 -7.58
CA SER A 102 20.38 -4.50 -8.65
C SER A 102 21.77 -3.97 -8.31
N GLY A 103 22.18 -4.02 -7.03
CA GLY A 103 23.38 -3.35 -6.52
C GLY A 103 23.31 -1.82 -6.57
N SER A 104 22.17 -1.23 -6.92
CA SER A 104 22.03 0.21 -7.14
C SER A 104 21.41 0.90 -5.93
N GLU A 105 22.11 1.91 -5.40
CA GLU A 105 21.57 2.77 -4.34
C GLU A 105 20.53 3.75 -4.89
N TRP A 106 19.49 4.00 -4.09
CA TRP A 106 18.47 4.98 -4.42
C TRP A 106 18.96 6.38 -4.09
N ARG A 107 18.62 7.33 -4.96
CA ARG A 107 18.83 8.75 -4.75
C ARG A 107 17.65 9.33 -3.99
N LYS A 108 17.94 10.08 -2.93
CA LYS A 108 16.92 10.76 -2.11
C LYS A 108 17.29 12.23 -1.93
N ASN A 109 16.31 13.11 -2.02
CA ASN A 109 16.41 14.51 -1.62
C ASN A 109 15.73 14.68 -0.27
N ASP A 110 16.16 15.69 0.51
CA ASP A 110 15.62 15.96 1.85
C ASP A 110 14.11 16.26 1.84
N SER A 111 13.59 16.79 0.73
CA SER A 111 12.18 17.14 0.57
C SER A 111 11.29 16.00 0.06
N ASP A 112 11.85 14.85 -0.29
CA ASP A 112 11.07 13.81 -0.97
C ASP A 112 10.11 13.10 -0.02
N GLY A 113 8.86 12.98 -0.48
CA GLY A 113 7.98 11.96 0.05
C GLY A 113 8.45 10.55 -0.36
N PRO A 114 8.03 9.49 0.35
CA PRO A 114 8.37 8.12 -0.01
C PRO A 114 7.96 7.76 -1.45
N PHE A 115 6.88 8.34 -1.96
CA PHE A 115 6.44 8.10 -3.33
C PHE A 115 7.32 8.81 -4.36
N ASP A 116 7.77 10.04 -4.08
CA ASP A 116 8.71 10.76 -4.95
C ASP A 116 10.06 10.04 -5.02
N GLU A 117 10.55 9.54 -3.88
CA GLU A 117 11.74 8.68 -3.79
C GLU A 117 11.57 7.45 -4.68
N LEU A 118 10.41 6.80 -4.65
CA LEU A 118 10.12 5.64 -5.48
C LEU A 118 10.11 5.98 -6.98
N ILE A 119 9.39 7.03 -7.39
CA ILE A 119 9.31 7.45 -8.79
C ILE A 119 10.70 7.78 -9.35
N ARG A 120 11.53 8.46 -8.56
CA ARG A 120 12.88 8.85 -8.98
C ARG A 120 13.78 7.66 -9.27
N ASN A 121 13.61 6.59 -8.51
CA ASN A 121 14.48 5.42 -8.56
C ASN A 121 13.89 4.26 -9.37
N ALA A 122 12.75 4.48 -10.02
CA ALA A 122 12.16 3.50 -10.92
C ALA A 122 13.09 3.20 -12.12
N PRO A 123 13.27 1.91 -12.50
CA PRO A 123 13.99 1.54 -13.70
C PRO A 123 13.37 2.20 -14.95
N GLY A 124 14.21 2.69 -15.86
CA GLY A 124 13.77 3.51 -17.00
C GLY A 124 13.50 4.98 -16.65
N GLY A 125 13.64 5.36 -15.37
CA GLY A 125 13.55 6.72 -14.87
C GLY A 125 12.11 7.22 -14.68
N VAL A 126 12.03 8.42 -14.10
CA VAL A 126 10.79 9.13 -13.72
C VAL A 126 9.73 9.09 -14.82
N MET A 127 10.10 9.40 -16.06
CA MET A 127 9.15 9.51 -17.18
C MET A 127 8.58 8.18 -17.65
N SER A 128 9.27 7.05 -17.40
CA SER A 128 8.73 5.72 -17.69
C SER A 128 7.68 5.35 -16.66
N PHE A 129 8.03 5.54 -15.38
CA PHE A 129 7.13 5.21 -14.27
C PHE A 129 5.88 6.10 -14.25
N ILE A 130 6.03 7.42 -14.48
CA ILE A 130 4.88 8.35 -14.56
C ILE A 130 3.97 8.01 -15.76
N ARG A 131 4.49 7.49 -16.87
CA ARG A 131 3.60 7.03 -17.96
C ARG A 131 2.75 5.83 -17.57
N GLU A 132 3.24 5.01 -16.64
CA GLU A 132 2.54 3.83 -16.15
C GLU A 132 1.62 4.14 -14.96
N VAL A 133 1.93 5.17 -14.17
CA VAL A 133 1.11 5.61 -13.03
C VAL A 133 0.29 6.83 -13.43
N ASP A 134 -1.04 6.66 -13.47
CA ASP A 134 -1.96 7.78 -13.70
C ASP A 134 -1.68 8.97 -12.74
N GLU A 135 -1.63 10.19 -13.27
CA GLU A 135 -1.35 11.40 -12.50
C GLU A 135 -2.28 11.54 -11.28
N SER A 136 -3.53 11.10 -11.42
CA SER A 136 -4.54 11.14 -10.37
C SER A 136 -4.15 10.27 -9.16
N ILE A 137 -3.45 9.15 -9.40
CA ILE A 137 -2.94 8.27 -8.33
C ILE A 137 -1.87 9.00 -7.52
N ARG A 138 -0.92 9.66 -8.19
CA ARG A 138 0.11 10.46 -7.51
C ARG A 138 -0.51 11.55 -6.64
N ILE A 139 -1.45 12.31 -7.23
CA ILE A 139 -2.18 13.36 -6.52
C ILE A 139 -2.94 12.78 -5.31
N GLY A 140 -3.53 11.60 -5.44
CA GLY A 140 -4.19 10.91 -4.33
C GLY A 140 -3.25 10.55 -3.19
N ILE A 141 -2.07 10.00 -3.49
CA ILE A 141 -1.07 9.65 -2.48
C ILE A 141 -0.59 10.90 -1.75
N ASP A 142 -0.30 11.98 -2.48
CA ASP A 142 0.13 13.25 -1.89
C ASP A 142 -0.97 13.92 -1.05
N HIS A 143 -2.23 13.88 -1.51
CA HIS A 143 -3.37 14.33 -0.73
C HIS A 143 -3.41 13.63 0.63
N TYR A 144 -3.37 12.30 0.64
CA TYR A 144 -3.40 11.54 1.89
C TYR A 144 -2.12 11.65 2.73
N ARG A 145 -0.97 11.97 2.13
CA ARG A 145 0.25 12.33 2.85
C ARG A 145 0.05 13.59 3.68
N LEU A 146 -0.53 14.62 3.08
CA LEU A 146 -0.79 15.90 3.74
C LEU A 146 -1.88 15.76 4.80
N VAL A 147 -2.94 15.00 4.53
CA VAL A 147 -3.94 14.64 5.55
C VAL A 147 -3.28 13.93 6.73
N ARG A 148 -2.43 12.93 6.48
CA ARG A 148 -1.67 12.22 7.53
C ARG A 148 -0.81 13.17 8.34
N ASN A 149 -0.12 14.12 7.70
CA ASN A 149 0.73 15.08 8.40
C ASN A 149 -0.09 16.02 9.28
N ALA A 150 -1.22 16.52 8.80
CA ALA A 150 -2.11 17.35 9.60
C ALA A 150 -2.73 16.60 10.80
N VAL A 151 -2.98 15.30 10.66
CA VAL A 151 -3.48 14.45 11.77
C VAL A 151 -2.36 14.13 12.77
N ALA A 152 -1.17 13.74 12.30
CA ALA A 152 -0.07 13.29 13.15
C ALA A 152 0.68 14.45 13.83
N HIS A 153 0.73 15.61 13.19
CA HIS A 153 1.39 16.82 13.68
C HIS A 153 0.46 18.04 13.49
N PRO A 154 -0.58 18.17 14.33
CA PRO A 154 -1.55 19.26 14.20
C PRO A 154 -0.85 20.61 14.37
N SER A 155 -0.81 21.38 13.30
CA SER A 155 -0.32 22.76 13.25
C SER A 155 -1.09 23.49 12.17
N GLU A 156 -1.26 24.80 12.33
CA GLU A 156 -1.98 25.61 11.34
C GLU A 156 -1.38 25.46 9.93
N ASP A 157 -0.05 25.46 9.82
CA ASP A 157 0.66 25.26 8.56
C ASP A 157 0.32 23.91 7.89
N ASN A 158 0.31 22.80 8.64
CA ASN A 158 -0.01 21.49 8.08
C ASN A 158 -1.49 21.40 7.67
N GLU A 159 -2.39 22.01 8.44
CA GLU A 159 -3.81 22.05 8.10
C GLU A 159 -4.06 22.87 6.83
N GLN A 160 -3.50 24.08 6.74
CA GLN A 160 -3.60 24.94 5.57
C GLN A 160 -2.97 24.29 4.33
N ALA A 161 -1.81 23.65 4.46
CA ALA A 161 -1.18 22.94 3.36
C ALA A 161 -2.05 21.80 2.82
N SER A 162 -2.69 21.03 3.71
CA SER A 162 -3.61 19.97 3.32
C SER A 162 -4.86 20.51 2.62
N ASP A 163 -5.47 21.56 3.17
CA ASP A 163 -6.69 22.15 2.62
C ASP A 163 -6.40 22.82 1.25
N ALA A 164 -5.32 23.59 1.14
CA ALA A 164 -4.89 24.22 -0.12
C ALA A 164 -4.53 23.20 -1.21
N TYR A 165 -3.90 22.07 -0.85
CA TYR A 165 -3.59 21.02 -1.80
C TYR A 165 -4.86 20.35 -2.34
N TYR A 166 -5.85 20.10 -1.49
CA TYR A 166 -7.14 19.56 -1.91
C TYR A 166 -7.82 20.51 -2.90
N ASP A 167 -7.93 21.79 -2.56
CA ASP A 167 -8.61 22.79 -3.40
C ASP A 167 -7.93 22.93 -4.77
N LYS A 168 -6.60 22.95 -4.79
CA LYS A 168 -5.81 23.02 -6.03
C LYS A 168 -6.05 21.80 -6.94
N ASN A 169 -6.27 20.62 -6.37
CA ASN A 169 -6.30 19.34 -7.10
C ASN A 169 -7.68 18.68 -7.15
N VAL A 170 -8.75 19.38 -6.76
CA VAL A 170 -10.10 18.81 -6.59
C VAL A 170 -10.62 18.07 -7.83
N VAL A 171 -10.29 18.55 -9.04
CA VAL A 171 -10.69 17.90 -10.31
C VAL A 171 -10.03 16.53 -10.44
N LYS A 172 -8.71 16.45 -10.25
CA LYS A 172 -7.95 15.20 -10.32
C LYS A 172 -8.30 14.23 -9.19
N LEU A 173 -8.58 14.76 -8.02
CA LEU A 173 -9.09 13.98 -6.89
C LEU A 173 -10.48 13.38 -7.18
N ARG A 174 -11.34 14.10 -7.91
CA ARG A 174 -12.62 13.54 -8.39
C ARG A 174 -12.42 12.44 -9.43
N GLU A 175 -11.57 12.67 -10.42
CA GLU A 175 -11.19 11.65 -11.42
C GLU A 175 -10.66 10.37 -10.76
N LEU A 176 -9.84 10.52 -9.72
CA LEU A 176 -9.36 9.42 -8.89
C LEU A 176 -10.52 8.67 -8.20
N GLY A 177 -11.46 9.40 -7.58
CA GLY A 177 -12.65 8.82 -6.97
C GLY A 177 -13.47 7.99 -7.97
N GLU A 178 -13.69 8.52 -9.17
CA GLU A 178 -14.38 7.83 -10.27
C GLU A 178 -13.63 6.58 -10.74
N MET A 179 -12.31 6.68 -10.91
CA MET A 179 -11.42 5.57 -11.30
C MET A 179 -11.56 4.39 -10.34
N TYR A 180 -11.62 4.66 -9.03
CA TYR A 180 -11.76 3.66 -7.98
C TYR A 180 -13.22 3.35 -7.61
N LYS A 181 -14.20 3.93 -8.30
CA LYS A 181 -15.63 3.77 -8.04
C LYS A 181 -16.00 4.11 -6.59
N MET A 182 -15.39 5.16 -6.06
CA MET A 182 -15.72 5.70 -4.74
C MET A 182 -17.00 6.53 -4.82
N THR A 183 -17.82 6.40 -3.78
CA THR A 183 -19.10 7.12 -3.68
C THR A 183 -18.94 8.54 -3.14
N SER A 184 -17.93 8.76 -2.29
CA SER A 184 -17.78 10.01 -1.53
C SER A 184 -16.31 10.47 -1.42
N ALA A 185 -15.37 9.52 -1.37
CA ALA A 185 -13.94 9.82 -1.33
C ALA A 185 -13.37 10.17 -2.73
N PRO A 186 -12.32 11.00 -2.80
CA PRO A 186 -11.59 11.61 -1.68
C PRO A 186 -12.26 12.86 -1.09
N HIS A 187 -12.15 13.04 0.23
CA HIS A 187 -12.63 14.22 0.94
C HIS A 187 -11.51 15.18 1.34
N PRO A 188 -11.81 16.47 1.59
CA PRO A 188 -10.88 17.35 2.28
C PRO A 188 -10.65 16.87 3.72
N ARG A 189 -9.53 17.28 4.33
CA ARG A 189 -9.07 16.82 5.64
C ARG A 189 -10.14 16.84 6.74
N LYS A 190 -10.98 17.88 6.77
CA LYS A 190 -12.04 18.05 7.78
C LYS A 190 -13.16 17.00 7.67
N HIS A 191 -13.32 16.40 6.50
CA HIS A 191 -14.43 15.49 6.17
C HIS A 191 -13.99 14.05 5.88
N ILE A 192 -12.75 13.69 6.22
CA ILE A 192 -12.21 12.34 6.06
C ILE A 192 -13.13 11.31 6.73
N ASP A 193 -13.47 10.27 5.98
CA ASP A 193 -14.36 9.19 6.40
C ASP A 193 -13.81 7.79 6.08
N PHE A 194 -14.66 6.78 6.27
CA PHE A 194 -14.34 5.39 5.97
C PHE A 194 -13.92 5.15 4.50
N HIS A 195 -14.57 5.85 3.54
CA HIS A 195 -14.29 5.68 2.12
C HIS A 195 -12.92 6.21 1.75
N ASP A 196 -12.39 7.23 2.44
CA ASP A 196 -11.02 7.70 2.25
C ASP A 196 -9.99 6.64 2.63
N ALA A 197 -10.17 5.96 3.76
CA ALA A 197 -9.28 4.88 4.18
C ALA A 197 -9.30 3.71 3.17
N LYS A 198 -10.50 3.39 2.64
CA LYS A 198 -10.66 2.39 1.58
C LYS A 198 -9.96 2.82 0.28
N LEU A 199 -10.10 4.09 -0.13
CA LEU A 199 -9.47 4.62 -1.34
C LEU A 199 -7.94 4.56 -1.23
N LEU A 200 -7.36 5.07 -0.15
CA LEU A 200 -5.92 5.02 0.08
C LEU A 200 -5.38 3.58 0.09
N ALA A 201 -6.12 2.65 0.71
CA ALA A 201 -5.76 1.22 0.69
C ALA A 201 -5.72 0.64 -0.72
N GLN A 202 -6.71 0.96 -1.57
CA GLN A 202 -6.78 0.48 -2.95
C GLN A 202 -5.65 1.07 -3.80
N ILE A 203 -5.41 2.37 -3.69
CA ILE A 203 -4.28 3.05 -4.33
C ILE A 203 -2.96 2.37 -3.95
N SER A 204 -2.75 2.14 -2.65
CA SER A 204 -1.53 1.49 -2.15
C SER A 204 -1.33 0.10 -2.76
N ILE A 205 -2.41 -0.68 -2.94
CA ILE A 205 -2.34 -2.00 -3.58
C ILE A 205 -1.99 -1.89 -5.06
N ASP A 206 -2.62 -0.97 -5.80
CA ASP A 206 -2.37 -0.85 -7.24
C ASP A 206 -0.96 -0.36 -7.55
N VAL A 207 -0.44 0.57 -6.74
CA VAL A 207 0.96 1.00 -6.78
C VAL A 207 1.90 -0.19 -6.64
N THR A 208 1.62 -1.17 -5.77
CA THR A 208 2.49 -2.36 -5.67
C THR A 208 2.52 -3.21 -6.95
N LYS A 209 1.43 -3.23 -7.72
CA LYS A 209 1.37 -3.97 -9.00
C LYS A 209 2.20 -3.25 -10.06
N GLN A 210 2.06 -1.93 -10.14
CA GLN A 210 2.85 -1.09 -11.05
C GLN A 210 4.33 -1.22 -10.75
N ILE A 211 4.72 -1.13 -9.47
CA ILE A 211 6.11 -1.35 -9.02
C ILE A 211 6.60 -2.74 -9.41
N SER A 212 5.82 -3.79 -9.15
CA SER A 212 6.23 -5.16 -9.47
C SER A 212 6.46 -5.35 -10.97
N SER A 213 5.74 -4.64 -11.83
CA SER A 213 5.97 -4.66 -13.27
C SER A 213 7.20 -3.83 -13.66
N ALA A 214 7.29 -2.58 -13.18
CA ALA A 214 8.33 -1.64 -13.56
C ALA A 214 9.73 -2.02 -13.03
N PHE A 215 9.79 -2.75 -11.92
CA PHE A 215 11.04 -3.16 -11.26
C PHE A 215 11.39 -4.63 -11.48
N ASP A 216 10.78 -5.30 -12.46
CA ASP A 216 11.18 -6.64 -12.87
C ASP A 216 12.55 -6.60 -13.57
N PRO A 217 13.61 -7.22 -13.01
CA PRO A 217 14.95 -7.14 -13.58
C PRO A 217 15.17 -8.11 -14.74
N GLY A 218 14.18 -8.94 -15.08
CA GLY A 218 14.29 -9.96 -16.11
C GLY A 218 14.87 -11.30 -15.64
N ASP A 219 14.73 -12.31 -16.49
CA ASP A 219 15.03 -13.72 -16.19
C ASP A 219 16.52 -13.95 -15.87
N GLU A 220 17.42 -13.29 -16.60
CA GLU A 220 18.87 -13.44 -16.43
C GLU A 220 19.34 -12.91 -15.07
N ALA A 221 18.92 -11.70 -14.70
CA ALA A 221 19.26 -11.10 -13.41
C ALA A 221 18.70 -11.92 -12.24
N LEU A 222 17.46 -12.39 -12.33
CA LEU A 222 16.87 -13.29 -11.33
C LEU A 222 17.64 -14.60 -11.21
N GLY A 223 18.08 -15.16 -12.34
CA GLY A 223 18.90 -16.36 -12.36
C GLY A 223 20.26 -16.14 -11.68
N ALA A 224 20.89 -14.99 -11.91
CA ALA A 224 22.16 -14.59 -11.29
C ALA A 224 22.05 -14.49 -9.76
N CYS A 225 20.88 -14.14 -9.22
CA CYS A 225 20.63 -14.07 -7.78
C CYS A 225 20.43 -15.43 -7.09
N VAL A 226 20.30 -16.55 -7.82
CA VAL A 226 20.14 -17.88 -7.23
C VAL A 226 21.42 -18.27 -6.46
N PRO A 227 21.36 -18.57 -5.14
CA PRO A 227 22.54 -18.91 -4.35
C PRO A 227 23.34 -20.08 -4.93
N ALA A 228 24.67 -19.98 -4.94
CA ALA A 228 25.56 -21.02 -5.47
C ALA A 228 25.30 -22.42 -4.87
N LYS A 229 24.96 -22.49 -3.58
CA LYS A 229 24.57 -23.75 -2.88
C LYS A 229 23.32 -24.45 -3.45
N LEU A 230 22.48 -23.72 -4.18
CA LEU A 230 21.33 -24.29 -4.89
C LEU A 230 21.69 -24.73 -6.31
N ARG A 231 22.80 -24.22 -6.86
CA ARG A 231 23.32 -24.58 -8.19
C ARG A 231 24.25 -25.80 -8.16
N SER A 232 24.97 -26.00 -7.05
CA SER A 232 25.89 -27.13 -6.87
C SER A 232 25.20 -28.48 -7.00
N ARG A 233 25.94 -29.50 -7.49
CA ARG A 233 25.45 -30.89 -7.54
C ARG A 233 25.03 -31.34 -6.13
N ILE A 234 23.77 -31.74 -6.01
CA ILE A 234 23.22 -32.35 -4.80
C ILE A 234 23.07 -33.85 -5.08
N ASP A 235 23.37 -34.68 -4.08
CA ASP A 235 23.06 -36.11 -4.11
C ASP A 235 21.54 -36.30 -4.24
N GLY A 236 21.09 -36.71 -5.43
CA GLY A 236 19.66 -36.87 -5.74
C GLY A 236 19.19 -36.41 -7.12
N GLY A 237 20.11 -36.03 -8.03
CA GLY A 237 19.83 -35.87 -9.47
C GLY A 237 19.32 -34.48 -9.89
N SER A 238 19.37 -34.21 -11.21
CA SER A 238 19.04 -32.90 -11.79
C SER A 238 17.63 -32.41 -11.42
N SER A 239 16.65 -33.32 -11.38
CA SER A 239 15.26 -32.96 -11.06
C SER A 239 15.09 -32.34 -9.66
N ARG A 240 15.82 -32.84 -8.64
CA ARG A 240 15.75 -32.27 -7.29
C ARG A 240 16.36 -30.87 -7.23
N ARG A 241 17.45 -30.63 -7.97
CA ARG A 241 18.09 -29.32 -8.09
C ARG A 241 17.15 -28.33 -8.76
N HIS A 242 16.59 -28.70 -9.92
CA HIS A 242 15.61 -27.92 -10.65
C HIS A 242 14.44 -27.45 -9.76
N ASN A 243 13.81 -28.38 -9.05
CA ASN A 243 12.67 -28.09 -8.17
C ASN A 243 13.03 -27.14 -7.03
N ARG A 244 14.25 -27.24 -6.47
CA ARG A 244 14.72 -26.33 -5.42
C ARG A 244 14.95 -24.92 -5.94
N ILE A 245 15.53 -24.77 -7.12
CA ILE A 245 15.74 -23.46 -7.76
C ILE A 245 14.39 -22.82 -8.08
N SER A 246 13.49 -23.57 -8.73
CA SER A 246 12.13 -23.10 -9.03
C SER A 246 11.39 -22.69 -7.76
N CYS A 247 11.44 -23.51 -6.70
CA CYS A 247 10.85 -23.19 -5.41
C CYS A 247 11.44 -21.90 -4.80
N PHE A 248 12.77 -21.74 -4.81
CA PHE A 248 13.44 -20.54 -4.32
C PHE A 248 12.96 -19.28 -5.06
N LEU A 249 12.93 -19.31 -6.39
CA LEU A 249 12.50 -18.19 -7.22
C LEU A 249 11.05 -17.79 -6.93
N ARG A 250 10.15 -18.78 -6.82
CA ARG A 250 8.74 -18.55 -6.48
C ARG A 250 8.57 -17.95 -5.09
N THR A 251 9.31 -18.45 -4.09
CA THR A 251 9.18 -17.97 -2.71
C THR A 251 9.81 -16.60 -2.51
N LYS A 252 11.03 -16.37 -3.01
CA LYS A 252 11.75 -15.10 -2.85
C LYS A 252 11.14 -14.00 -3.73
N TYR A 253 10.90 -14.27 -5.01
CA TYR A 253 10.51 -13.27 -6.01
C TYR A 253 9.06 -13.38 -6.49
N GLY A 254 8.25 -14.27 -5.89
CA GLY A 254 6.83 -14.37 -6.22
C GLY A 254 6.53 -14.83 -7.64
N LEU A 255 7.47 -15.50 -8.32
CA LEU A 255 7.30 -15.88 -9.72
C LEU A 255 6.17 -16.89 -9.94
N SER A 256 5.61 -16.91 -11.16
CA SER A 256 4.78 -18.02 -11.63
C SER A 256 5.62 -19.31 -11.73
N LEU A 257 4.94 -20.47 -11.68
CA LEU A 257 5.62 -21.76 -11.82
C LEU A 257 6.38 -21.85 -13.15
N GLU A 258 5.69 -21.53 -14.25
CA GLU A 258 6.24 -21.55 -15.60
C GLU A 258 7.50 -20.70 -15.75
N ARG A 259 7.49 -19.45 -15.26
CA ARG A 259 8.67 -18.56 -15.36
C ARG A 259 9.81 -19.06 -14.48
N ALA A 260 9.51 -19.55 -13.28
CA ALA A 260 10.52 -20.10 -12.38
C ALA A 260 11.19 -21.36 -12.94
N GLU A 261 10.41 -22.26 -13.56
CA GLU A 261 10.92 -23.45 -14.25
C GLU A 261 11.78 -23.09 -15.46
N LYS A 262 11.35 -22.10 -16.26
CA LYS A 262 12.15 -21.59 -17.39
C LYS A 262 13.53 -21.10 -16.94
N ILE A 263 13.58 -20.27 -15.90
CA ILE A 263 14.84 -19.75 -15.35
C ILE A 263 15.69 -20.89 -14.76
N ALA A 264 15.06 -21.82 -14.02
CA ALA A 264 15.75 -22.97 -13.46
C ALA A 264 16.41 -23.84 -14.56
N SER A 265 15.70 -24.13 -15.64
CA SER A 265 16.23 -24.86 -16.80
C SER A 265 17.42 -24.13 -17.44
N ALA A 266 17.33 -22.81 -17.60
CA ALA A 266 18.42 -22.02 -18.16
C ALA A 266 19.70 -22.08 -17.31
N ILE A 267 19.57 -22.04 -15.98
CA ILE A 267 20.70 -22.20 -15.05
C ILE A 267 21.32 -23.59 -15.17
N GLU A 268 20.51 -24.64 -15.33
CA GLU A 268 21.01 -26.01 -15.45
C GLU A 268 21.75 -26.26 -16.77
N MET A 269 21.34 -25.61 -17.86
CA MET A 269 22.03 -25.73 -19.16
C MET A 269 23.38 -25.00 -19.19
N ALA A 270 23.58 -24.01 -18.32
CA ALA A 270 24.83 -23.26 -18.23
C ALA A 270 25.95 -23.96 -17.42
N HIS A 271 25.66 -25.13 -16.82
CA HIS A 271 26.54 -25.86 -15.89
C HIS A 271 26.69 -27.34 -16.24
#